data_AF-A0A972Q7T1-F1
#
_entry.id   AF-A0A972Q7T1-F1
#
_cell.length_a   1.000
_cell.length_b   1.000
_cell.length_c   1.000
_cell.angle_alpha   90.00
_cell.angle_beta   90.00
_cell.angle_gamma   90.00
#
_symmetry.space_group_name_H-M   'P 1'
#
loop_
_entity.id
_entity.type
_entity.pdbx_description
1 polymer ?
#
loop_
_entity_poly.entity_id
_entity_poly.type
_entity_poly.pdbx_seq_one_letter_code
_entity_poly.pdbx_strand_id
1 'polypeptide(L)'
;MKSEYDLQTEDERMLSRGRLLVITKLASSALIILAVLAVLIYIFTEPGGEVYISSNVEGARIYMDSYPTEFVTNSTIAEIPGGVHLFSVGLEGYRTIGDYVQRVKVNPGRSDTINFVLEKIEAHNEPHSD
;
A
#
# COMPACT_ATOMS: atom_id res chain seq x y z
N MET A 1 34.99 57.06 25.67
CA MET A 1 35.46 56.79 24.30
C MET A 1 35.64 55.28 24.21
N LYS A 2 34.64 54.56 23.69
CA LYS A 2 34.72 53.10 23.53
C LYS A 2 35.80 52.82 22.48
N SER A 3 36.72 51.90 22.76
CA SER A 3 37.79 51.55 21.83
C SER A 3 37.21 50.96 20.55
N GLU A 4 37.78 51.30 19.40
CA GLU A 4 37.36 50.79 18.09
C GLU A 4 37.40 49.24 18.04
N TYR A 5 38.30 48.64 18.82
CA TYR A 5 38.39 47.19 19.04
C TYR A 5 37.19 46.60 19.81
N ASP A 6 36.61 47.34 20.75
CA ASP A 6 35.43 46.89 21.50
C ASP A 6 34.18 46.90 20.62
N LEU A 7 34.06 47.88 19.72
CA LEU A 7 32.96 47.98 18.77
C LEU A 7 33.01 46.84 17.74
N GLN A 8 34.19 46.54 17.20
CA GLN A 8 34.36 45.45 16.24
C GLN A 8 34.09 44.07 16.87
N THR A 9 34.48 43.87 18.13
CA THR A 9 34.19 42.63 18.88
C THR A 9 32.70 42.49 19.20
N GLU A 10 32.00 43.59 19.49
CA GLU A 10 30.54 43.60 19.68
C GLU A 10 29.81 43.27 18.37
N ASP A 11 30.24 43.84 17.23
CA ASP A 11 29.65 43.56 15.92
C ASP A 11 29.82 42.09 15.49
N GLU A 12 31.00 41.49 15.68
CA GLU A 12 31.20 40.07 15.35
C GLU A 12 30.36 39.12 16.24
N ARG A 13 30.17 39.49 17.52
CA ARG A 13 29.29 38.75 18.44
C ARG A 13 27.82 38.91 18.06
N MET A 14 27.40 40.07 17.57
CA MET A 14 26.05 40.32 17.07
C MET A 14 25.77 39.57 15.76
N LEU A 15 26.73 39.55 14.83
CA LEU A 15 26.66 38.80 13.57
C LEU A 15 26.59 37.28 13.80
N SER A 16 27.36 36.76 14.77
CA SER A 16 27.35 35.33 15.12
C SER A 16 26.05 34.91 15.81
N ARG A 17 25.50 35.76 16.68
CA ARG A 17 24.20 35.53 17.35
C ARG A 17 23.04 35.52 16.37
N GLY A 18 23.03 36.42 15.38
CA GLY A 18 22.03 36.44 14.32
C GLY A 18 22.03 35.17 13.47
N ARG A 19 23.21 34.68 13.06
CA ARG A 19 23.35 33.46 12.22
C ARG A 19 23.01 32.17 12.98
N LEU A 20 23.41 32.05 14.25
CA LEU A 20 23.11 30.87 15.07
C LEU A 20 21.61 30.76 15.39
N LEU A 21 20.94 31.88 15.66
CA LEU A 21 19.47 31.92 15.86
C LEU A 21 18.70 31.54 14.59
N VAL A 22 19.18 31.95 13.41
CA VAL A 22 18.54 31.61 12.13
C VAL A 22 18.69 30.12 11.80
N ILE A 23 19.89 29.54 11.92
CA ILE A 23 20.12 28.11 11.62
C ILE A 23 19.36 27.19 12.58
N THR A 24 19.36 27.49 13.88
CA THR A 24 18.64 26.68 14.88
C THR A 24 17.12 26.79 14.71
N LYS A 25 16.57 27.96 14.37
CA LYS A 25 15.15 28.13 14.04
C LYS A 25 14.76 27.42 12.75
N LEU A 26 15.60 27.48 11.72
CA LEU A 26 15.35 26.78 10.45
C LEU A 26 15.42 25.26 10.63
N ALA A 27 16.43 24.74 11.34
CA ALA A 27 16.54 23.32 11.65
C ALA A 27 15.36 22.81 12.51
N SER A 28 14.94 23.60 13.50
CA SER A 28 13.75 23.28 14.31
C SER A 28 12.47 23.36 13.49
N SER A 29 12.33 24.34 12.58
CA SER A 29 11.18 24.43 11.69
C SER A 29 11.11 23.26 10.71
N ALA A 30 12.24 22.78 10.20
CA ALA A 30 12.28 21.58 9.36
C ALA A 30 11.84 20.35 10.16
N LEU A 31 12.30 20.20 11.41
CA LEU A 31 11.86 19.11 12.29
C LEU A 31 10.36 19.18 12.61
N ILE A 32 9.84 20.39 12.88
CA ILE A 32 8.41 20.61 13.14
C ILE A 32 7.60 20.34 11.87
N ILE A 33 8.05 20.79 10.70
CA ILE A 33 7.39 20.51 9.41
C ILE A 33 7.37 19.01 9.14
N LEU A 34 8.47 18.29 9.38
CA LEU A 34 8.53 16.83 9.23
C LEU A 34 7.61 16.12 10.23
N ALA A 35 7.57 16.56 11.48
CA ALA A 35 6.69 16.00 12.51
C ALA A 35 5.21 16.25 12.17
N VAL A 36 4.86 17.48 11.76
CA VAL A 36 3.50 17.82 11.31
C VAL A 36 3.14 17.02 10.06
N LEU A 37 4.05 16.88 9.10
CA LEU A 37 3.82 16.09 7.89
C LEU A 37 3.60 14.61 8.22
N ALA A 38 4.42 14.02 9.10
CA ALA A 38 4.24 12.63 9.54
C ALA A 38 2.91 12.43 10.27
N VAL A 39 2.51 13.37 11.13
CA VAL A 39 1.22 13.35 11.83
C VAL A 39 0.06 13.52 10.84
N LEU A 40 0.17 14.41 9.85
CA LEU A 40 -0.83 14.55 8.80
C LEU A 40 -0.96 13.26 8.00
N ILE A 41 0.15 12.66 7.56
CA ILE A 41 0.13 11.37 6.85
C ILE A 41 -0.58 10.29 7.70
N TYR A 42 -0.27 10.21 9.00
CA TYR A 42 -0.91 9.25 9.90
C TYR A 42 -2.42 9.49 10.08
N ILE A 43 -2.86 10.75 10.17
CA ILE A 43 -4.28 11.09 10.35
C ILE A 43 -5.08 10.91 9.05
N PHE A 44 -4.45 11.08 7.89
CA PHE A 44 -5.11 11.00 6.58
C PHE A 44 -5.00 9.63 5.89
N THR A 45 -4.28 8.67 6.47
CA THR A 45 -4.18 7.30 5.93
C THR A 45 -5.22 6.43 6.62
N GLU A 46 -6.28 6.06 5.90
CA GLU A 46 -7.21 5.02 6.36
C GLU A 46 -6.52 3.65 6.26
N PRO A 47 -6.63 2.78 7.28
CA PRO A 47 -6.09 1.43 7.18
C PRO A 47 -6.82 0.69 6.05
N GLY A 48 -6.09 0.04 5.14
CA GLY A 48 -6.75 -0.78 4.14
C GLY A 48 -7.52 -1.95 4.76
N GLY A 49 -8.44 -2.52 4.00
CA GLY A 49 -9.08 -3.78 4.34
C GLY A 49 -8.23 -4.97 3.87
N GLU A 50 -8.67 -6.16 4.28
CA GLU A 50 -8.05 -7.43 3.92
C GLU A 50 -9.09 -8.34 3.27
N VAL A 51 -8.66 -9.12 2.29
CA VAL A 51 -9.49 -10.17 1.70
C VAL A 51 -8.68 -11.45 1.61
N TYR A 52 -9.14 -12.49 2.29
CA TYR A 52 -8.64 -13.85 2.13
C TYR A 52 -9.31 -14.51 0.93
N ILE A 53 -8.51 -14.94 -0.04
CA ILE A 53 -8.95 -15.48 -1.31
C ILE A 53 -8.51 -16.94 -1.36
N SER A 54 -9.50 -17.82 -1.41
CA SER A 54 -9.30 -19.27 -1.39
C SER A 54 -9.83 -19.95 -2.64
N SER A 55 -9.29 -21.14 -2.91
CA SER A 55 -9.79 -22.06 -3.93
C SER A 55 -9.60 -23.51 -3.53
N ASN A 56 -10.32 -24.41 -4.20
CA ASN A 56 -10.12 -25.86 -4.08
C ASN A 56 -8.83 -26.38 -4.74
N VAL A 57 -8.15 -25.56 -5.56
CA VAL A 57 -6.88 -25.89 -6.21
C VAL A 57 -5.88 -24.81 -5.88
N GLU A 58 -4.75 -25.17 -5.26
CA GLU A 58 -3.69 -24.24 -4.91
C GLU A 58 -2.99 -23.65 -6.15
N GLY A 59 -2.46 -22.44 -6.01
CA GLY A 59 -1.63 -21.81 -7.03
C GLY A 59 -2.39 -21.09 -8.13
N ALA A 60 -3.72 -20.96 -8.05
CA ALA A 60 -4.46 -20.15 -9.01
C ALA A 60 -4.12 -18.66 -8.82
N ARG A 61 -3.73 -17.98 -9.90
CA ARG A 61 -3.39 -16.56 -9.90
C ARG A 61 -4.62 -15.74 -9.54
N ILE A 62 -4.44 -14.77 -8.65
CA ILE A 62 -5.51 -13.87 -8.24
C ILE A 62 -5.45 -12.59 -9.07
N TYR A 63 -6.63 -12.12 -9.49
CA TYR A 63 -6.84 -10.87 -10.18
C TYR A 63 -7.75 -9.97 -9.34
N MET A 64 -7.39 -8.70 -9.22
CA MET A 64 -8.19 -7.66 -8.56
C MET A 64 -8.49 -6.57 -9.58
N ASP A 65 -9.77 -6.24 -9.74
CA ASP A 65 -10.27 -5.26 -10.71
C ASP A 65 -9.75 -5.48 -12.14
N SER A 66 -9.67 -6.77 -12.53
CA SER A 66 -9.13 -7.26 -13.81
C SER A 66 -7.60 -7.16 -13.99
N TYR A 67 -6.87 -6.66 -13.00
CA TYR A 67 -5.41 -6.62 -13.00
C TYR A 67 -4.82 -7.84 -12.27
N PRO A 68 -3.76 -8.46 -12.81
CA PRO A 68 -3.09 -9.54 -12.11
C PRO A 68 -2.42 -9.01 -10.85
N THR A 69 -2.56 -9.76 -9.77
CA THR A 69 -1.82 -9.51 -8.53
C THR A 69 -0.55 -10.36 -8.50
N GLU A 70 0.31 -10.12 -7.52
CA GLU A 70 1.45 -10.97 -7.20
C GLU A 70 1.06 -12.23 -6.40
N PHE A 71 -0.19 -12.33 -5.98
CA PHE A 71 -0.70 -13.39 -5.12
C PHE A 71 -1.30 -14.55 -5.91
N VAL A 72 -1.24 -15.73 -5.28
CA VAL A 72 -1.93 -16.95 -5.71
C VAL A 72 -2.77 -17.49 -4.56
N THR A 73 -3.83 -18.22 -4.87
CA THR A 73 -4.64 -18.94 -3.86
C THR A 73 -3.82 -20.04 -3.18
N ASN A 74 -3.98 -20.32 -1.89
CA ASN A 74 -4.80 -19.64 -0.87
C ASN A 74 -4.01 -18.53 -0.19
N SER A 75 -4.42 -17.26 -0.30
CA SER A 75 -3.67 -16.13 0.28
C SER A 75 -4.55 -14.96 0.70
N THR A 76 -4.01 -14.13 1.60
CA THR A 76 -4.62 -12.87 2.03
C THR A 76 -3.98 -11.71 1.29
N ILE A 77 -4.81 -10.88 0.67
CA ILE A 77 -4.40 -9.57 0.15
C ILE A 77 -4.77 -8.54 1.21
N ALA A 78 -3.76 -7.82 1.71
CA ALA A 78 -3.91 -6.78 2.72
C ALA A 78 -3.84 -5.38 2.09
N GLU A 79 -4.12 -4.37 2.91
CA GLU A 79 -4.03 -2.95 2.53
C GLU A 79 -4.90 -2.56 1.32
N ILE A 80 -5.99 -3.28 1.07
CA ILE A 80 -6.91 -3.00 -0.04
C ILE A 80 -7.67 -1.71 0.31
N PRO A 81 -7.70 -0.69 -0.58
CA PRO A 81 -8.49 0.51 -0.34
C PRO A 81 -9.96 0.19 -0.03
N GLY A 82 -10.58 0.99 0.84
CA GLY A 82 -12.01 0.85 1.10
C GLY A 82 -12.83 1.08 -0.17
N GLY A 83 -13.73 0.18 -0.49
CA GLY A 83 -14.45 0.26 -1.77
C GLY A 83 -15.07 -1.04 -2.23
N VAL A 84 -15.60 -1.02 -3.45
CA VAL A 84 -16.07 -2.22 -4.13
C VAL A 84 -14.97 -2.68 -5.07
N HIS A 85 -14.53 -3.91 -4.88
CA HIS A 85 -13.51 -4.56 -5.71
C HIS A 85 -14.08 -5.82 -6.35
N LEU A 86 -13.54 -6.16 -7.52
CA LEU A 86 -13.87 -7.36 -8.27
C LEU A 86 -12.70 -8.34 -8.19
N PHE A 87 -12.94 -9.54 -7.69
CA PHE A 87 -11.93 -10.59 -7.60
C PHE A 87 -12.24 -11.71 -8.58
N SER A 88 -11.21 -12.24 -9.21
CA SER A 88 -11.28 -13.48 -9.99
C SER A 88 -9.99 -14.26 -9.86
N VAL A 89 -10.03 -15.55 -10.23
CA VAL A 89 -8.86 -16.43 -10.20
C VAL A 89 -8.71 -17.16 -11.52
N GLY A 90 -7.46 -17.47 -11.88
CA GLY A 90 -7.15 -18.21 -13.10
C GLY A 90 -5.97 -19.17 -12.90
N LEU A 91 -6.13 -20.38 -13.41
CA LEU A 91 -5.08 -21.40 -13.42
C LEU A 91 -5.12 -22.14 -14.76
N GLU A 92 -3.95 -22.33 -15.39
CA GLU A 92 -3.85 -23.00 -16.68
C GLU A 92 -4.38 -24.45 -16.59
N GLY A 93 -5.20 -24.85 -17.56
CA GLY A 93 -5.84 -26.17 -17.57
C GLY A 93 -7.04 -26.29 -16.62
N TYR A 94 -7.46 -25.20 -15.98
CA TYR A 94 -8.66 -25.15 -15.13
C TYR A 94 -9.62 -24.05 -15.59
N ARG A 95 -10.90 -24.25 -15.31
CA ARG A 95 -11.96 -23.25 -15.47
C ARG A 95 -12.61 -22.99 -14.11
N THR A 96 -12.94 -21.74 -13.84
CA THR A 96 -13.75 -21.38 -12.67
C THR A 96 -15.19 -21.83 -12.89
N ILE A 97 -15.83 -22.37 -11.85
CA ILE A 97 -17.21 -22.83 -11.84
C ILE A 97 -18.04 -21.91 -10.96
N GLY A 98 -19.25 -21.55 -11.42
CA GLY A 98 -20.13 -20.61 -10.73
C GLY A 98 -19.74 -19.16 -11.04
N ASP A 99 -19.54 -18.35 -10.01
CA ASP A 99 -19.21 -16.94 -10.16
C ASP A 99 -17.74 -16.75 -10.57
N TYR A 100 -17.52 -16.49 -11.87
CA TYR A 100 -16.21 -16.17 -12.43
C TYR A 100 -15.57 -14.94 -11.80
N VAL A 101 -16.39 -13.98 -11.38
CA VAL A 101 -15.99 -12.72 -10.74
C VAL A 101 -16.84 -12.52 -9.50
N GLN A 102 -16.19 -12.35 -8.35
CA GLN A 102 -16.86 -12.07 -7.08
C GLN A 102 -16.68 -10.60 -6.71
N ARG A 103 -17.81 -9.94 -6.43
CA ARG A 103 -17.87 -8.54 -6.02
C ARG A 103 -17.83 -8.44 -4.50
N VAL A 104 -16.79 -7.81 -3.96
CA VAL A 104 -16.61 -7.63 -2.51
C VAL A 104 -16.59 -6.16 -2.17
N LYS A 105 -17.35 -5.77 -1.14
CA LYS A 105 -17.26 -4.43 -0.55
C LYS A 105 -16.27 -4.47 0.61
N VAL A 106 -15.02 -4.10 0.32
CA VAL A 106 -13.93 -4.03 1.29
C VAL A 106 -14.15 -2.83 2.19
N ASN A 107 -14.07 -3.06 3.51
CA ASN A 107 -14.14 -2.02 4.52
C ASN A 107 -12.77 -1.89 5.21
N PRO A 108 -12.25 -0.66 5.40
CA PRO A 108 -11.03 -0.39 6.16
C PRO A 108 -10.94 -1.17 7.48
N GLY A 109 -9.80 -1.82 7.75
CA GLY A 109 -9.55 -2.55 8.99
C GLY A 109 -10.38 -3.82 9.19
N ARG A 110 -11.09 -4.30 8.17
CA ARG A 110 -11.86 -5.55 8.20
C ARG A 110 -11.24 -6.58 7.26
N SER A 111 -11.34 -7.85 7.67
CA SER A 111 -10.99 -9.01 6.85
C SER A 111 -12.26 -9.67 6.32
N ASP A 112 -12.39 -9.81 5.00
CA ASP A 112 -13.44 -10.58 4.34
C ASP A 112 -12.85 -11.85 3.70
N THR A 113 -13.68 -12.85 3.41
CA THR A 113 -13.24 -14.12 2.82
C THR A 113 -14.10 -14.48 1.62
N ILE A 114 -13.44 -14.86 0.53
CA ILE A 114 -14.07 -15.39 -0.67
C ILE A 114 -13.45 -16.72 -1.10
N ASN A 115 -14.26 -17.56 -1.73
CA ASN A 115 -13.85 -18.90 -2.16
C ASN A 115 -14.24 -19.12 -3.62
N PHE A 116 -13.30 -19.62 -4.41
CA PHE A 116 -13.49 -20.00 -5.80
C PHE A 116 -13.43 -21.51 -5.97
N VAL A 117 -14.22 -22.03 -6.90
CA VAL A 117 -14.17 -23.45 -7.27
C VAL A 117 -13.68 -23.55 -8.71
N LEU A 118 -12.60 -24.30 -8.90
CA LEU A 118 -12.00 -24.58 -10.20
C LEU A 118 -12.18 -26.05 -10.54
N GLU A 119 -12.46 -26.30 -11.82
CA GLU A 119 -12.57 -27.62 -12.40
C GLU A 119 -11.53 -27.76 -13.51
N LYS A 120 -10.90 -28.93 -13.62
CA LYS A 120 -9.94 -29.21 -14.69
C LYS A 120 -10.67 -29.22 -16.03
N ILE A 121 -10.11 -28.55 -17.03
CA ILE A 121 -10.59 -28.63 -18.40
C ILE A 121 -10.07 -29.96 -18.95
N GLU A 122 -10.94 -30.95 -19.07
CA GLU A 122 -10.58 -32.18 -19.75
C GLU A 122 -10.45 -31.91 -21.24
N ALA A 123 -9.26 -32.16 -21.80
CA ALA A 123 -9.11 -32.24 -23.24
C ALA A 123 -9.94 -33.43 -23.71
N HIS A 124 -10.90 -33.17 -24.60
CA HIS A 124 -11.68 -34.19 -25.27
C HIS A 124 -10.73 -35.13 -26.02
N ASN A 125 -10.45 -36.30 -25.43
CA ASN A 125 -9.78 -37.40 -26.11
C ASN A 125 -10.80 -38.00 -27.10
N GLU A 126 -10.84 -37.50 -28.34
CA GLU A 126 -11.44 -38.29 -29.41
C GLU A 126 -10.59 -39.56 -29.56
N PRO A 127 -11.19 -40.77 -29.47
CA PRO A 127 -10.50 -41.95 -29.91
C PRO A 127 -10.29 -41.80 -31.42
N HIS A 128 -9.03 -41.74 -31.85
CA HIS A 128 -8.67 -42.05 -33.23
C HIS A 128 -9.26 -43.43 -33.53
N SER A 129 -10.29 -43.49 -34.36
CA SER A 129 -10.74 -44.75 -34.94
C SER A 129 -9.62 -45.24 -35.83
N ASP A 130 -9.09 -46.42 -35.49
CA ASP A 130 -8.17 -47.20 -36.32
C ASP A 130 -8.64 -47.34 -37.78
#